data_AF-A0A2S6RKV4-F1
#
_entry.id   AF-A0A2S6RKV4-F1
#
_cell.length_a   1.000
_cell.length_b   1.000
_cell.length_c   1.000
_cell.angle_alpha   90.00
_cell.angle_beta   90.00
_cell.angle_gamma   90.00
#
_symmetry.space_group_name_H-M   'P 1'
#
loop_
_entity.id
_entity.type
_entity.pdbx_description
1 polymer ?
#
loop_
_entity_poly.entity_id
_entity_poly.type
_entity_poly.pdbx_seq_one_letter_code
_entity_poly.pdbx_strand_id
1 'polypeptide(L)' 'MYIAMNRFKIVIGREKDFERIWKERETHLDDVSGFLEFHLVKGGTEETHTLYASHSTWKSQTDFI' A
#
# COMPACT_ATOMS: atom_id res chain seq x y z
N MET A 1 -7.70 2.99 16.86
CA MET A 1 -7.27 3.21 15.48
C MET A 1 -5.82 2.77 15.36
N TYR A 2 -5.49 1.99 14.33
CA TYR A 2 -4.13 1.48 14.08
C TYR A 2 -3.80 1.69 12.60
N ILE A 3 -2.55 2.08 12.30
CA ILE A 3 -2.09 2.31 10.93
C ILE A 3 -0.91 1.37 10.66
N ALA A 4 -1.08 0.50 9.67
CA ALA A 4 0.00 -0.33 9.17
C ALA A 4 0.55 0.29 7.88
N MET A 5 1.87 0.48 7.82
CA MET A 5 2.53 1.13 6.69
C MET A 5 3.57 0.21 6.05
N ASN A 6 3.60 0.22 4.71
CA ASN A 6 4.65 -0.42 3.93
C ASN A 6 5.35 0.64 3.07
N ARG A 7 6.65 0.44 2.86
CA ARG A 7 7.47 1.27 1.95
C ARG A 7 8.12 0.39 0.90
N PHE A 8 8.06 0.83 -0.34
CA PHE A 8 8.59 0.12 -1.49
C PHE A 8 9.60 0.98 -2.24
N LYS A 9 10.59 0.30 -2.82
CA LYS A 9 11.54 0.89 -3.79
C LYS A 9 11.31 0.19 -5.12
N ILE A 10 10.76 0.91 -6.08
CA ILE A 10 10.41 0.35 -7.38
C ILE A 10 11.49 0.71 -8.39
N VAL A 11 11.97 -0.29 -9.11
CA VAL A 11 12.97 -0.10 -10.17
C VAL A 11 12.44 0.89 -11.20
N ILE A 12 13.31 1.82 -11.63
CA ILE A 12 12.98 2.83 -12.63
C ILE A 12 12.40 2.18 -13.89
N GLY A 13 11.29 2.74 -14.37
CA GLY A 13 10.55 2.25 -15.55
C GLY A 13 9.54 1.14 -15.24
N ARG A 14 9.51 0.61 -14.01
CA ARG A 14 8.55 -0.43 -13.58
C ARG A 14 7.40 0.12 -12.74
N GLU A 15 7.27 1.43 -12.62
CA GLU A 15 6.23 2.12 -11.84
C GLU A 15 4.82 1.73 -12.29
N LYS A 16 4.58 1.75 -13.60
CA LYS A 16 3.26 1.44 -14.16
C LYS A 16 2.88 -0.03 -13.96
N ASP A 17 3.84 -0.94 -14.05
CA ASP A 17 3.62 -2.35 -13.74
C ASP A 17 3.23 -2.52 -12.27
N PHE A 18 3.98 -1.86 -11.37
CA PHE A 18 3.68 -1.88 -9.94
C PHE A 18 2.29 -1.30 -9.65
N GLU A 19 1.97 -0.11 -10.16
CA GLU A 19 0.67 0.53 -9.98
C GLU A 19 -0.48 -0.34 -10.53
N ARG A 20 -0.26 -1.05 -11.65
CA ARG A 20 -1.23 -1.98 -12.22
C ARG A 20 -1.47 -3.18 -11.31
N ILE A 21 -0.42 -3.82 -10.80
CA ILE A 21 -0.55 -4.93 -9.84
C ILE A 21 -1.38 -4.48 -8.62
N TRP A 22 -1.15 -3.27 -8.11
CA TRP A 22 -1.92 -2.76 -6.97
C TRP A 22 -3.37 -2.41 -7.29
N LYS A 23 -3.68 -1.96 -8.51
CA LYS A 23 -5.05 -1.67 -8.95
C LYS A 23 -5.86 -2.94 -9.26
N GLU A 24 -5.22 -3.94 -9.84
CA GLU A 24 -5.86 -5.19 -10.28
C GLU A 24 -5.88 -6.25 -9.18
N ARG A 25 -5.14 -6.03 -8.09
CA ARG A 25 -5.17 -6.88 -6.90
C ARG A 25 -6.61 -7.00 -6.40
N GLU A 26 -7.14 -8.21 -6.41
CA GLU A 26 -8.30 -8.56 -5.59
C GLU A 26 -7.90 -8.40 -4.12
N THR A 27 -8.53 -7.44 -3.44
CA THR A 27 -8.35 -7.24 -2.01
C THR A 27 -9.53 -7.84 -1.27
N HIS A 28 -9.28 -8.86 -0.45
CA HIS A 28 -10.29 -9.34 0.51
C HIS A 28 -10.32 -8.49 1.78
N LEU A 29 -9.68 -7.30 1.78
CA LEU A 29 -9.54 -6.47 2.96
C LEU A 29 -10.87 -5.86 3.40
N ASP A 30 -11.77 -5.53 2.46
CA ASP A 30 -13.07 -4.95 2.76
C ASP A 30 -13.96 -5.91 3.58
N ASP A 31 -13.72 -7.22 3.49
CA ASP A 31 -14.43 -8.25 4.23
C ASP A 31 -13.80 -8.53 5.61
N VAL A 32 -12.63 -7.94 5.91
CA VAL A 32 -11.94 -8.17 7.19
C VAL A 32 -12.52 -7.22 8.26
N SER A 33 -13.01 -7.81 9.36
CA SER A 33 -13.49 -7.03 10.50
C SER A 33 -12.43 -6.04 10.97
N GLY A 34 -12.82 -4.77 11.05
CA GLY A 34 -11.97 -3.72 11.57
C GLY A 34 -11.06 -3.07 10.54
N PHE A 35 -11.00 -3.56 9.29
CA PHE A 35 -10.45 -2.79 8.18
C PHE A 35 -11.29 -1.53 7.94
N LEU A 36 -10.63 -0.43 7.61
CA LEU A 36 -11.29 0.86 7.33
C LEU A 36 -10.99 1.35 5.93
N GLU A 37 -9.71 1.44 5.57
CA GLU A 37 -9.30 1.97 4.27
C GLU A 37 -7.85 1.57 3.95
N PHE A 38 -7.52 1.66 2.67
CA PHE A 38 -6.18 1.46 2.14
C PHE A 38 -5.85 2.54 1.12
N HIS A 39 -4.64 3.08 1.21
CA HIS A 39 -4.14 4.09 0.28
C HIS A 39 -2.73 3.73 -0.20
N LEU A 40 -2.47 3.92 -1.49
CA LEU A 40 -1.15 3.84 -2.11
C LEU A 40 -0.70 5.24 -2.52
N VAL A 41 0.50 5.63 -2.10
CA VAL A 41 1.09 6.93 -2.33
C VAL A 41 2.37 6.76 -3.14
N LYS A 42 2.48 7.52 -4.23
CA LYS A 42 3.70 7.63 -5.02
C LYS A 42 4.55 8.78 -4.50
N GLY A 43 5.79 8.48 -4.15
CA GLY A 43 6.79 9.46 -3.74
C GLY A 43 7.66 9.95 -4.90
N GLY A 44 8.77 10.57 -4.56
CA GLY A 44 9.78 11.03 -5.53
C GLY A 44 10.53 9.88 -6.19
N THR A 45 11.09 10.17 -7.37
CA THR A 45 12.03 9.31 -8.07
C THR A 45 13.47 9.72 -7.73
N GLU A 46 14.25 8.75 -7.27
CA GLU A 46 15.67 8.86 -6.97
C GLU A 46 16.50 8.26 -8.12
N GLU A 47 17.83 8.34 -8.05
CA GLU A 47 18.73 7.84 -9.10
C GLU A 47 18.53 6.34 -9.46
N THR A 48 18.12 5.53 -8.48
CA THR A 48 18.05 4.07 -8.63
C THR A 48 16.63 3.50 -8.55
N HIS A 49 15.66 4.27 -8.05
CA HIS A 49 14.30 3.78 -7.81
C HIS A 49 13.29 4.92 -7.61
N THR A 50 12.03 4.61 -7.84
CA THR A 50 10.90 5.44 -7.41
C THR A 50 10.37 4.94 -6.07
N LEU A 51 10.13 5.86 -5.14
CA LEU A 51 9.58 5.54 -3.83
C LEU A 51 8.07 5.40 -3.89
N TYR A 52 7.56 4.39 -3.19
CA TYR A 52 6.13 4.24 -2.92
C TYR A 52 5.94 3.93 -1.44
N ALA A 53 4.79 4.35 -0.91
CA ALA A 53 4.33 3.97 0.41
C ALA A 53 2.87 3.54 0.31
N SER A 54 2.46 2.60 1.16
CA SER A 54 1.04 2.31 1.36
C SER A 54 0.71 2.37 2.83
N HIS A 55 -0.50 2.79 3.17
CA HIS A 55 -1.03 2.59 4.52
C HIS A 55 -2.41 1.94 4.48
N SER A 56 -2.67 1.11 5.49
CA SER A 56 -4.01 0.64 5.80
C SER A 56 -4.40 1.11 7.20
N THR A 57 -5.65 1.54 7.34
CA THR A 57 -6.20 2.03 8.60
C THR A 57 -7.14 0.98 9.16
N TRP A 58 -7.03 0.73 10.47
CA TRP A 58 -7.78 -0.31 11.18
C TRP A 58 -8.41 0.26 12.45
N LYS A 59 -9.53 -0.33 12.90
CA LYS A 59 -10.22 0.06 14.14
C LYS A 59 -9.33 -0.12 15.36
N SER A 60 -8.60 -1.23 15.44
CA SER A 60 -7.63 -1.50 16.49
C SER A 60 -6.40 -2.25 15.96
N GLN A 61 -5.36 -2.36 16.79
CA GLN A 61 -4.21 -3.21 16.47
C GLN A 61 -4.59 -4.69 16.44
N THR A 62 -5.52 -5.12 17.30
CA THR A 62 -6.01 -6.50 17.35
C THR A 62 -6.74 -6.89 16.07
N ASP A 63 -7.43 -5.96 15.42
CA ASP A 63 -8.08 -6.21 14.12
C ASP A 63 -7.06 -6.35 12.97
N PHE A 64 -5.82 -5.86 13.15
CA PHE A 64 -4.77 -5.92 12.13
C PHE A 64 -3.87 -7.17 12.24
N ILE A 65 -3.64 -7.67 13.46
CA ILE A 65 -2.72 -8.79 13.75
C ILE A 65 -3.28 -10.12 13.27
#